data_AF-A0A2D7YPC9-F1
#
_entry.id   AF-A0A2D7YPC9-F1
#
_cell.length_a   1.000
_cell.length_b   1.000
_cell.length_c   1.000
_cell.angle_alpha   90.00
_cell.angle_beta   90.00
_cell.angle_gamma   90.00
#
_symmetry.space_group_name_H-M   'P 1'
#
loop_
_entity.id
_entity.type
_entity.pdbx_description
1 polymer ?
#
loop_
_entity_poly.entity_id
_entity_poly.type
_entity_poly.pdbx_seq_one_letter_code
_entity_poly.pdbx_strand_id
1 'polypeptide(L)'
;MILAGLIAAAGLLFLLFKFGMRRVINYDIYVDLFVTTLLMFLLAGTFSGMMAALFAGLVVSVLLFLMKRTMRHESFGIIKTDKFPYRKLGWRVHEPQGMAS
;
A
#
# COMPACT_ATOMS: atom_id res chain seq x y z
N MET A 1 13.63 9.32 -19.19
CA MET A 1 12.19 9.35 -18.89
C MET A 1 11.79 8.19 -17.98
N ILE A 2 11.97 6.93 -18.36
CA ILE A 2 11.70 5.74 -17.49
C ILE A 2 12.42 5.86 -16.14
N LEU A 3 13.68 6.29 -16.15
CA LEU A 3 14.51 6.49 -14.95
C LEU A 3 13.90 7.53 -13.99
N ALA A 4 13.25 8.58 -14.50
CA ALA A 4 12.57 9.59 -13.69
C ALA A 4 11.29 9.02 -13.05
N GLY A 5 10.52 8.19 -13.78
CA GLY A 5 9.39 7.46 -13.22
C GLY A 5 9.82 6.48 -12.12
N LEU A 6 10.97 5.80 -12.31
CA LEU A 6 11.54 4.85 -11.35
C LEU A 6 12.02 5.57 -10.08
N ILE A 7 12.67 6.72 -10.21
CA ILE A 7 13.06 7.57 -9.06
C ILE A 7 11.82 8.09 -8.32
N ALA A 8 10.79 8.53 -9.04
CA ALA A 8 9.54 8.98 -8.43
C ALA A 8 8.83 7.85 -7.66
N ALA A 9 8.75 6.65 -8.26
CA ALA A 9 8.22 5.46 -7.60
C ALA A 9 9.02 5.11 -6.32
N ALA A 10 10.35 5.10 -6.41
CA ALA A 10 11.22 4.81 -5.28
C ALA A 10 11.08 5.84 -4.15
N GLY A 11 10.97 7.13 -4.48
CA GLY A 11 10.73 8.20 -3.51
C GLY A 11 9.37 8.09 -2.82
N LEU A 12 8.31 7.76 -3.58
CA LEU A 12 6.97 7.53 -3.03
C LEU A 12 6.93 6.28 -2.14
N LEU A 13 7.57 5.19 -2.55
CA LEU A 13 7.73 4.00 -1.70
C LEU A 13 8.46 4.35 -0.41
N PHE A 14 9.58 5.07 -0.48
CA PHE A 14 10.31 5.50 0.71
C PHE A 14 9.46 6.34 1.67
N LEU A 15 8.64 7.25 1.14
CA LEU A 15 7.69 8.03 1.94
C LEU A 15 6.64 7.14 2.62
N LEU A 16 6.09 6.16 1.90
CA LEU A 16 5.14 5.19 2.45
C LEU A 16 5.76 4.31 3.54
N PHE A 17 6.99 3.84 3.33
CA PHE A 17 7.76 3.08 4.34
C PHE A 17 7.94 3.89 5.64
N LYS A 18 8.19 5.20 5.52
CA LYS A 18 8.38 6.10 6.66
C LYS A 18 7.09 6.42 7.43
N PHE A 19 5.92 6.32 6.79
CA PHE A 19 4.62 6.67 7.39
C PHE A 19 3.99 5.58 8.29
N GLY A 20 4.68 4.46 8.52
CA GLY A 20 4.25 3.43 9.46
C GLY A 20 3.58 2.22 8.78
N MET A 21 4.43 1.31 8.29
CA MET A 21 4.04 0.07 7.58
C MET A 21 2.92 -0.74 8.24
N ARG A 22 2.87 -0.82 9.57
CA ARG A 22 1.93 -1.72 10.27
C ARG A 22 0.45 -1.40 10.05
N ARG A 23 0.12 -0.12 9.82
CA ARG A 23 -1.24 0.38 9.64
C ARG A 23 -1.59 0.63 8.16
N VAL A 24 -0.58 0.92 7.34
CA VAL A 24 -0.73 1.24 5.91
C VAL A 24 -0.97 -0.01 5.05
N ILE A 25 -0.38 -1.17 5.40
CA ILE A 25 -0.52 -2.42 4.62
C ILE A 25 -1.98 -2.92 4.55
N ASN A 26 -2.82 -2.61 5.54
CA ASN A 26 -4.23 -3.00 5.50
C ASN A 26 -5.05 -2.19 4.47
N TYR A 27 -4.57 -1.00 4.10
CA TYR A 27 -5.19 -0.12 3.10
C TYR A 27 -4.42 -0.13 1.77
N ASP A 28 -3.74 -1.24 1.46
CA ASP A 28 -2.97 -1.47 0.23
C ASP A 28 -3.63 -0.89 -1.04
N ILE A 29 -4.91 -1.20 -1.25
CA ILE A 29 -5.66 -0.72 -2.42
C ILE A 29 -5.89 0.79 -2.45
N TYR A 30 -6.05 1.43 -1.28
CA TYR A 30 -6.23 2.88 -1.20
C TYR A 30 -4.91 3.61 -1.40
N VAL A 31 -3.83 3.03 -0.89
CA VAL A 31 -2.47 3.56 -1.06
C VAL A 31 -2.06 3.48 -2.53
N ASP A 32 -2.31 2.33 -3.17
CA ASP A 32 -2.02 2.14 -4.59
C ASP A 32 -2.80 3.11 -5.49
N LEU A 33 -4.10 3.27 -5.21
CA LEU A 33 -4.95 4.24 -5.92
C LEU A 33 -4.47 5.68 -5.69
N PHE A 34 -4.08 6.03 -4.46
CA PHE A 34 -3.57 7.36 -4.14
C PHE A 34 -2.26 7.66 -4.87
N VAL A 35 -1.30 6.73 -4.83
CA VAL A 35 0.00 6.87 -5.49
C VAL A 35 -0.16 6.98 -6.99
N THR A 36 -0.96 6.10 -7.59
CA THR A 36 -1.18 6.07 -9.04
C THR A 36 -1.85 7.36 -9.51
N THR A 37 -2.87 7.82 -8.79
CA THR A 37 -3.56 9.09 -9.10
C THR A 37 -2.64 10.29 -8.94
N LEU A 38 -1.83 10.33 -7.89
CA LEU A 38 -0.89 11.41 -7.62
C LEU A 38 0.21 11.47 -8.69
N LEU A 39 0.75 10.32 -9.11
CA LEU A 39 1.73 10.26 -10.20
C LEU A 39 1.13 10.73 -11.53
N MET A 40 -0.07 10.28 -11.86
CA MET A 40 -0.76 10.73 -13.08
C MET A 40 -1.04 12.23 -13.06
N PHE A 41 -1.40 12.78 -11.89
CA PHE A 41 -1.62 14.21 -11.72
C PHE A 41 -0.32 15.02 -11.87
N LEU A 42 0.77 14.59 -11.22
CA LEU A 42 2.06 15.30 -11.24
C LEU A 42 2.74 15.24 -12.61
N LEU A 43 2.53 14.17 -13.39
CA LEU A 43 3.11 13.99 -14.72
C LEU A 43 2.08 14.21 -15.85
N ALA A 44 0.97 14.87 -15.55
CA ALA A 44 -0.04 15.22 -16.54
C ALA A 44 0.53 16.20 -17.59
N GLY A 45 0.13 16.02 -18.85
CA GLY A 45 0.44 16.97 -19.93
C GLY A 45 1.38 16.47 -21.02
N THR A 46 2.05 15.32 -20.86
CA THR A 46 2.83 14.70 -21.95
C THR A 46 2.60 13.19 -22.02
N PHE A 47 2.65 12.61 -23.23
CA PHE A 47 2.55 11.15 -23.44
C PHE A 47 3.63 10.40 -22.66
N SER A 48 4.87 10.89 -22.70
CA SER A 48 5.98 10.28 -21.96
C SER A 48 5.82 10.40 -20.44
N GLY A 49 5.21 11.48 -19.93
CA GLY A 49 4.94 11.67 -18.51
C GLY A 49 3.89 10.69 -18.00
N MET A 50 2.78 10.55 -18.74
CA MET A 50 1.73 9.59 -18.39
C MET A 50 2.23 8.14 -18.47
N MET A 51 3.04 7.79 -19.49
CA MET A 51 3.64 6.45 -19.58
C MET A 51 4.60 6.17 -18.41
N ALA A 52 5.35 7.17 -17.94
CA ALA A 52 6.20 7.03 -16.76
C ALA A 52 5.38 6.86 -15.47
N ALA A 53 4.27 7.60 -15.33
CA ALA A 53 3.36 7.49 -14.18
C ALA A 53 2.70 6.10 -14.11
N LEU A 54 2.25 5.56 -15.24
CA LEU A 54 1.65 4.22 -15.30
C LEU A 54 2.67 3.13 -14.96
N PHE A 55 3.88 3.21 -15.53
CA PHE A 55 4.93 2.24 -15.24
C PHE A 55 5.38 2.29 -13.76
N ALA A 56 5.53 3.50 -13.22
CA ALA A 56 5.84 3.74 -11.82
C ALA A 56 4.75 3.20 -10.88
N GLY A 57 3.47 3.47 -11.17
CA GLY A 57 2.34 2.97 -10.39
C GLY A 57 2.29 1.44 -10.36
N LEU A 58 2.52 0.79 -11.50
CA LEU A 58 2.56 -0.68 -11.59
C LEU A 58 3.69 -1.27 -10.72
N VAL A 59 4.89 -0.67 -10.75
CA VAL A 59 6.01 -1.10 -9.90
C VAL A 59 5.67 -0.95 -8.41
N VAL A 60 5.04 0.16 -8.01
CA VAL A 60 4.60 0.37 -6.62
C VAL A 60 3.57 -0.67 -6.21
N SER A 61 2.56 -0.93 -7.05
CA SER A 61 1.50 -1.92 -6.80
C SER A 61 2.07 -3.32 -6.58
N VAL A 62 3.02 -3.76 -7.43
CA VAL A 62 3.70 -5.06 -7.29
C VAL A 62 4.50 -5.15 -5.99
N LEU A 63 5.21 -4.08 -5.62
CA LEU A 63 5.99 -4.06 -4.38
C LEU A 63 5.10 -4.09 -3.14
N LEU A 64 4.01 -3.32 -3.14
CA LEU A 64 3.02 -3.36 -2.05
C LEU A 64 2.37 -4.74 -1.92
N PHE A 65 2.05 -5.39 -3.05
CA PHE A 65 1.53 -6.76 -3.08
C PHE A 65 2.51 -7.76 -2.46
N LEU A 66 3.80 -7.68 -2.82
CA LEU A 66 4.84 -8.54 -2.23
C LEU A 66 5.00 -8.28 -0.72
N MET A 67 5.03 -7.01 -0.32
CA MET A 67 5.12 -6.64 1.10
C MET A 67 3.95 -7.17 1.92
N LYS A 68 2.73 -7.06 1.40
CA LYS A 68 1.52 -7.59 2.05
C LYS A 68 1.57 -9.10 2.23
N ARG A 69 2.21 -9.80 1.30
CA ARG A 69 2.40 -11.25 1.38
C ARG A 69 3.44 -11.66 2.43
N THR A 70 4.50 -10.86 2.60
CA THR A 70 5.63 -11.21 3.48
C THR A 70 5.47 -10.69 4.91
N MET A 71 4.77 -9.57 5.14
CA MET A 71 4.70 -8.91 6.45
C MET A 71 3.39 -9.20 7.21
N ARG A 72 3.49 -9.32 8.54
CA ARG A 72 2.31 -9.24 9.44
C ARG A 72 1.69 -7.86 9.36
N HIS A 73 0.37 -7.79 9.16
CA HIS A 73 -0.37 -6.54 9.10
C HIS A 73 -1.48 -6.50 10.13
N GLU A 74 -1.78 -5.31 10.64
CA GLU A 74 -2.83 -5.10 11.64
C GLU A 74 -4.05 -4.47 10.95
N SER A 75 -5.21 -5.13 11.02
CA SER A 75 -6.46 -4.55 10.55
C SER A 75 -7.21 -3.91 11.72
N PHE A 76 -7.74 -2.71 11.52
CA PHE A 76 -8.69 -2.14 12.47
C PHE A 76 -10.06 -2.74 12.15
N GLY A 77 -10.57 -3.56 13.06
CA GLY A 77 -11.76 -4.35 12.81
C GLY A 77 -12.62 -4.54 14.05
N ILE A 78 -13.81 -5.09 13.83
CA ILE A 78 -14.71 -5.45 14.93
C ILE A 78 -14.24 -6.80 15.47
N ILE A 79 -13.76 -6.83 16.71
CA ILE A 79 -13.38 -8.05 17.43
C ILE A 79 -14.62 -8.60 18.15
N LYS A 80 -14.95 -9.87 17.91
CA LYS A 80 -15.94 -10.57 18.72
C LYS A 80 -15.31 -10.88 20.07
N THR A 81 -15.94 -10.47 21.15
CA THR A 81 -15.45 -10.71 22.51
C THR A 81 -16.54 -11.45 23.27
N ASP A 82 -16.15 -12.39 24.15
CA ASP A 82 -17.11 -13.25 24.86
C ASP A 82 -17.88 -12.51 25.97
N LYS A 83 -17.48 -11.28 26.29
CA LYS A 83 -18.08 -10.43 27.32
C LYS A 83 -18.82 -9.24 26.70
N PHE A 84 -19.97 -8.87 27.27
CA PHE A 84 -20.74 -7.73 26.79
C PHE A 84 -19.96 -6.40 26.95
N PRO A 85 -19.93 -5.50 25.94
CA PRO A 85 -20.52 -5.63 24.61
C PRO A 85 -19.73 -6.60 23.72
N TYR A 86 -20.43 -7.57 23.12
CA TYR A 86 -19.89 -8.69 22.33
C TYR A 86 -19.11 -8.28 21.06
N ARG A 87 -18.97 -6.97 20.81
CA ARG A 87 -18.26 -6.35 19.70
C ARG A 87 -17.45 -5.19 20.25
N LYS A 88 -16.13 -5.26 20.10
CA LYS A 88 -15.21 -4.17 20.44
C LYS A 88 -14.43 -3.77 19.19
N LEU A 89 -14.29 -2.46 18.95
CA LEU A 89 -13.34 -1.96 17.97
C LEU A 89 -11.92 -2.18 18.52
N GLY A 90 -11.11 -2.91 17.77
CA GLY A 90 -9.76 -3.23 18.19
C GLY A 90 -8.88 -3.64 17.03
N TRP A 91 -7.57 -3.58 17.26
CA TRP A 91 -6.58 -4.05 16.30
C TRP A 91 -6.61 -5.58 16.25
N ARG A 92 -6.95 -6.16 15.09
CA ARG A 92 -6.73 -7.59 14.82
C ARG A 92 -5.40 -7.73 14.09
N VAL A 93 -4.46 -8.46 14.72
CA VAL A 93 -3.20 -8.83 14.07
C VAL A 93 -3.50 -9.98 13.11
N HIS A 94 -3.26 -9.80 11.83
CA HIS A 94 -3.31 -10.87 10.84
C HIS A 94 -1.92 -11.45 10.65
N GLU A 95 -1.83 -12.78 10.73
CA GLU A 95 -0.61 -13.50 10.37
C GLU A 95 -0.41 -13.47 8.84
N PRO A 96 0.84 -13.49 8.36
CA PRO A 96 1.11 -13.44 6.93
C PRO A 96 0.59 -14.74 6.31
N GLN A 97 -0.28 -14.63 5.29
CA GLN A 97 -0.93 -15.76 4.61
C GLN A 97 0.04 -16.74 3.91
N GLY A 98 1.36 -16.50 3.98
CA GLY A 98 2.40 -17.34 3.37
C GLY A 98 3.15 -18.30 4.33
N MET A 99 2.85 -18.32 5.63
CA MET A 99 3.50 -19.23 6.61
C MET A 99 2.48 -20.04 7.43
N ALA A 100 1.43 -20.52 6.77
CA ALA A 100 0.58 -21.58 7.31
C ALA A 100 0.74 -22.82 6.41
N SER A 101 1.79 -23.59 6.68
CA SER A 101 1.88 -25.02 6.39
C SER A 101 2.18 -25.73 7.70
#